data_AF-A0A538ASP7-F1
#
_entry.id   AF-A0A538ASP7-F1
#
_cell.length_a   1.000
_cell.length_b   1.000
_cell.length_c   1.000
_cell.angle_alpha   90.00
_cell.angle_beta   90.00
_cell.angle_gamma   90.00
#
_symmetry.space_group_name_H-M   'P 1'
#
loop_
_entity.id
_entity.type
_entity.pdbx_description
1 polymer ?
#
loop_
_entity_poly.entity_id
_entity_poly.type
_entity_poly.pdbx_seq_one_letter_code
_entity_poly.pdbx_strand_id
1 'polypeptide(L)'
;MRVRRIGAGAAVVALASLALVRIEARAWDTSPLQQIDTAQHHLCGKDDLPEGTIQGDVPKADQDSGRAQKGYNCGLELLGHTQLLTDANGNSRAAGNANMAWAGHCAYVAGSAGVNVAPQGKPNPPPNAGVAVISVTPDGTPTFLSTLRSPG
;
A
#
# COMPACT_ATOMS: atom_id res chain seq x y z
N MET A 1 33.63 -49.56 -12.20
CA MET A 1 33.39 -48.44 -13.14
C MET A 1 32.06 -47.68 -12.95
N ARG A 2 31.03 -48.25 -12.29
CA ARG A 2 29.71 -47.60 -12.12
C ARG A 2 29.67 -46.40 -11.15
N VAL A 3 30.47 -46.44 -10.08
CA VAL A 3 30.48 -45.40 -9.01
C VAL A 3 31.06 -44.05 -9.49
N ARG A 4 32.07 -44.07 -10.37
CA ARG A 4 32.68 -42.85 -10.95
C ARG A 4 31.73 -42.04 -11.84
N ARG A 5 30.78 -42.71 -12.52
CA ARG A 5 29.80 -42.04 -13.40
C ARG A 5 28.70 -41.33 -12.61
N ILE A 6 28.35 -41.83 -11.42
CA ILE A 6 27.33 -41.24 -10.54
C ILE A 6 27.88 -39.98 -9.86
N GLY A 7 29.14 -40.01 -9.40
CA GLY A 7 29.79 -38.83 -8.80
C GLY A 7 29.99 -37.66 -9.77
N ALA A 8 30.31 -37.95 -11.03
CA ALA A 8 30.44 -36.91 -12.06
C ALA A 8 29.10 -36.27 -12.42
N GLY A 9 28.01 -37.05 -12.48
CA GLY A 9 26.67 -36.52 -12.73
C GLY A 9 26.18 -35.58 -11.63
N ALA A 10 26.42 -35.93 -10.36
CA ALA A 10 26.03 -35.10 -9.21
C ALA A 10 26.78 -33.75 -9.17
N ALA A 11 28.07 -33.74 -9.50
CA ALA A 11 28.87 -32.52 -9.53
C ALA A 11 28.42 -31.54 -10.63
N VAL A 12 28.08 -32.06 -11.82
CA VAL A 12 27.57 -31.24 -12.93
C VAL A 12 26.21 -30.62 -12.60
N VAL A 13 25.31 -31.39 -11.97
CA VAL A 13 24.01 -30.89 -11.53
C VAL A 13 24.19 -29.80 -10.46
N ALA A 14 25.07 -29.99 -9.48
CA ALA A 14 25.34 -28.98 -8.46
C ALA A 14 25.94 -27.68 -9.04
N LEU A 15 26.86 -27.78 -9.99
CA LEU A 15 27.46 -26.63 -10.68
C LEU A 15 26.43 -25.89 -11.56
N ALA A 16 25.57 -26.62 -12.27
CA ALA A 16 24.48 -26.04 -13.04
C ALA A 16 23.47 -25.32 -12.13
N SER A 17 23.17 -25.90 -10.96
CA SER A 17 22.28 -25.28 -9.95
C SER A 17 22.86 -23.98 -9.41
N LEU A 18 24.16 -23.94 -9.11
CA LEU A 18 24.86 -22.74 -8.64
C LEU A 18 24.94 -21.64 -9.71
N ALA A 19 25.06 -22.02 -10.98
CA ALA A 19 25.02 -21.09 -12.10
C ALA A 19 23.63 -20.47 -12.29
N LEU A 20 22.55 -21.25 -12.16
CA LEU A 20 21.17 -20.76 -12.24
C LEU A 20 20.84 -19.77 -11.12
N VAL A 21 21.24 -20.06 -9.87
CA VAL A 21 21.04 -19.15 -8.72
C VAL A 21 21.79 -17.81 -8.89
N ARG A 22 22.95 -17.81 -9.55
CA ARG A 22 23.72 -16.58 -9.85
C ARG A 22 23.05 -15.70 -10.90
N ILE A 23 22.28 -16.28 -11.82
CA ILE A 23 21.59 -15.55 -12.90
C ILE A 23 20.34 -14.85 -12.34
N GLU A 24 19.59 -15.50 -11.45
CA GLU A 24 18.42 -14.88 -10.80
C GLU A 24 18.81 -13.80 -9.78
N ALA A 25 19.95 -13.93 -9.09
CA ALA A 25 20.46 -12.89 -8.19
C ALA A 25 20.86 -11.59 -8.91
N ARG A 26 21.03 -11.62 -10.24
CA ARG A 26 21.29 -10.43 -11.08
C ARG A 26 20.02 -9.68 -11.50
N ALA A 27 18.83 -10.19 -11.16
CA ALA A 27 17.56 -9.50 -11.42
C ALA A 27 17.28 -8.35 -10.44
N TRP A 28 18.10 -8.19 -9.40
CA TRP A 28 18.02 -7.06 -8.48
C TRP A 28 18.83 -5.90 -9.04
N ASP A 29 18.15 -4.81 -9.37
CA ASP A 29 18.76 -3.55 -9.78
C ASP A 29 19.66 -3.04 -8.65
N THR A 30 20.98 -3.10 -8.87
CA THR A 30 21.99 -2.67 -7.91
C THR A 30 22.18 -1.16 -7.87
N SER A 31 21.47 -0.40 -8.72
CA SER A 31 21.66 1.04 -8.82
C SER A 31 20.38 1.79 -9.21
N PRO A 32 19.31 1.73 -8.39
CA PRO A 32 17.98 2.30 -8.70
C PRO A 32 17.95 3.84 -8.80
N LEU A 33 19.08 4.52 -8.63
CA LEU A 33 19.19 5.99 -8.57
C LEU A 33 19.96 6.62 -9.74
N GLN A 34 20.43 5.84 -10.72
CA GLN A 34 21.17 6.43 -11.85
C GLN A 34 20.30 7.24 -12.80
N GLN A 35 18.98 7.03 -12.76
CA GLN A 35 18.03 7.73 -13.59
C GLN A 35 16.84 8.13 -12.74
N ILE A 36 16.93 9.29 -12.08
CA ILE A 36 15.76 9.93 -11.48
C ILE A 36 14.86 10.27 -12.65
N ASP A 37 13.72 9.59 -12.73
CA ASP A 37 12.73 9.84 -13.77
C ASP A 37 11.97 11.13 -13.44
N THR A 38 12.51 12.24 -13.93
CA THR A 38 11.98 13.58 -13.68
C THR A 38 10.96 14.02 -14.72
N ALA A 39 10.65 13.18 -15.72
CA ALA A 39 10.01 13.61 -16.95
C ALA A 39 8.75 12.81 -17.34
N GLN A 40 8.07 12.13 -16.41
CA GLN A 40 6.83 11.40 -16.73
C GLN A 40 5.57 12.29 -16.84
N HIS A 41 5.67 13.60 -16.58
CA HIS A 41 4.52 14.51 -16.67
C HIS A 41 3.85 14.55 -18.04
N HIS A 42 4.56 14.21 -19.11
CA HIS A 42 3.99 14.15 -20.46
C HIS A 42 2.91 13.06 -20.61
N LEU A 43 2.85 12.09 -19.70
CA LEU A 43 1.80 11.06 -19.65
C LEU A 43 0.58 11.50 -18.85
N CYS A 44 0.65 12.60 -18.11
CA CYS A 44 -0.44 13.07 -17.29
C CYS A 44 -1.49 13.80 -18.15
N GLY A 45 -2.76 13.55 -17.84
CA GLY A 45 -3.89 14.23 -18.44
C GLY A 45 -3.94 15.71 -18.06
N LYS A 46 -4.74 16.48 -18.80
CA LYS A 46 -4.88 17.93 -18.59
C LYS A 46 -5.37 18.33 -17.20
N ASP A 47 -6.09 17.43 -16.52
CA ASP A 47 -6.70 17.67 -15.21
C ASP A 47 -5.90 17.00 -14.07
N ASP A 48 -4.80 16.34 -14.39
CA ASP A 48 -3.95 15.69 -13.40
C ASP A 48 -3.20 16.73 -12.56
N LEU A 49 -2.93 16.37 -11.31
CA LEU A 49 -2.13 17.12 -10.35
C LEU A 49 -0.79 16.40 -10.15
N PRO A 50 0.13 16.47 -11.11
CA PRO A 50 1.37 15.72 -11.05
C PRO A 50 2.25 16.11 -9.85
N GLU A 51 3.12 15.17 -9.44
CA GLU A 51 4.15 15.36 -8.41
C GLU A 51 5.21 16.41 -8.81
N GLY A 52 6.15 16.67 -7.90
CA GLY A 52 7.29 17.54 -8.17
C GLY A 52 8.36 16.87 -9.05
N THR A 53 9.60 17.31 -8.92
CA THR A 53 10.72 16.80 -9.72
C THR A 53 11.19 15.40 -9.31
N ILE A 54 11.01 15.01 -8.05
CA ILE A 54 11.43 13.72 -7.51
C ILE A 54 10.19 12.87 -7.24
N GLN A 55 10.14 11.67 -7.84
CA GLN A 55 9.04 10.74 -7.65
C GLN A 55 8.87 10.35 -6.17
N GLY A 56 7.66 10.47 -5.65
CA GLY A 56 7.32 10.16 -4.26
C GLY A 56 7.75 11.20 -3.23
N ASP A 57 8.30 12.34 -3.66
CA ASP A 57 8.58 13.48 -2.76
C ASP A 57 7.34 14.37 -2.55
N VAL A 58 7.27 15.00 -1.39
CA VAL A 58 6.27 16.05 -1.07
C VAL A 58 7.04 17.33 -0.75
N PRO A 59 7.26 18.21 -1.75
CA PRO A 59 8.12 19.37 -1.59
C PRO A 59 7.70 20.27 -0.44
N LYS A 60 8.66 20.85 0.30
CA LYS A 60 8.36 21.79 1.40
C LYS A 60 7.52 22.98 0.93
N ALA A 61 7.75 23.49 -0.28
CA ALA A 61 6.93 24.55 -0.86
C ALA A 61 5.46 24.17 -1.01
N ASP A 62 5.16 22.89 -1.32
CA ASP A 62 3.79 22.40 -1.43
C ASP A 62 3.13 22.20 -0.06
N GLN A 63 3.91 21.79 0.93
CA GLN A 63 3.46 21.70 2.33
C GLN A 63 3.11 23.10 2.87
N ASP A 64 4.00 24.07 2.67
CA ASP A 64 3.85 25.44 3.17
C ASP A 64 2.73 26.21 2.46
N SER A 65 2.53 25.98 1.15
CA SER A 65 1.50 26.66 0.35
C SER A 65 0.11 26.05 0.45
N GLY A 66 -0.04 24.85 1.02
CA GLY A 66 -1.31 24.14 1.04
C GLY A 66 -1.59 23.30 -0.21
N ARG A 67 -0.64 23.20 -1.15
CA ARG A 67 -0.78 22.42 -2.39
C ARG A 67 -0.82 20.92 -2.11
N ALA A 68 -0.08 20.44 -1.11
CA ALA A 68 0.00 19.02 -0.76
C ALA A 68 -1.36 18.44 -0.33
N GLN A 69 -2.24 19.25 0.24
CA GLN A 69 -3.56 18.87 0.75
C GLN A 69 -4.55 18.53 -0.38
N LYS A 70 -4.24 18.92 -1.62
CA LYS A 70 -5.04 18.59 -2.81
C LYS A 70 -4.75 17.18 -3.35
N GLY A 71 -3.70 16.52 -2.85
CA GLY A 71 -3.20 15.26 -3.38
C GLY A 71 -2.41 15.42 -4.68
N TYR A 72 -1.92 14.30 -5.20
CA TYR A 72 -1.22 14.20 -6.47
C TYR A 72 -1.77 13.01 -7.25
N ASN A 73 -1.91 13.16 -8.56
CA ASN A 73 -2.35 12.09 -9.45
C ASN A 73 -1.74 12.28 -10.85
N CYS A 74 -1.55 11.18 -11.56
CA CYS A 74 -1.19 11.15 -12.97
C CYS A 74 -1.74 9.87 -13.60
N GLY A 75 -2.50 9.98 -14.68
CA GLY A 75 -3.09 8.84 -15.40
C GLY A 75 -4.22 8.11 -14.66
N LEU A 76 -4.76 8.69 -13.58
CA LEU A 76 -5.83 8.12 -12.76
C LEU A 76 -6.80 9.22 -12.31
N GLU A 77 -8.08 8.87 -12.19
CA GLU A 77 -9.14 9.76 -11.70
C GLU A 77 -9.74 9.22 -10.40
N LEU A 78 -10.09 10.11 -9.46
CA LEU A 78 -10.79 9.75 -8.23
C LEU A 78 -12.27 9.49 -8.51
N LEU A 79 -12.69 8.23 -8.46
CA LEU A 79 -14.11 7.85 -8.64
C LEU A 79 -14.97 8.12 -7.40
N GLY A 80 -14.39 8.04 -6.21
CA GLY A 80 -15.11 8.22 -4.95
C GLY A 80 -14.20 8.14 -3.73
N HIS A 81 -14.59 8.83 -2.65
CA HIS A 81 -13.85 8.89 -1.39
C HIS A 81 -14.84 8.99 -0.21
N THR A 82 -14.52 8.34 0.91
CA THR A 82 -15.21 8.59 2.18
C THR A 82 -14.25 8.69 3.35
N GLN A 83 -14.47 9.67 4.23
CA GLN A 83 -13.68 9.80 5.46
C GLN A 83 -14.19 8.81 6.51
N LEU A 84 -13.30 8.02 7.10
CA LEU A 84 -13.65 7.00 8.09
C LEU A 84 -13.68 7.56 9.52
N LEU A 85 -14.28 8.73 9.67
CA LEU A 85 -14.37 9.48 10.93
C LEU A 85 -15.73 9.35 11.60
N THR A 86 -16.82 9.32 10.82
CA THR A 86 -18.18 9.22 11.34
C THR A 86 -18.94 8.20 10.50
N ASP A 87 -19.49 7.17 11.15
CA ASP A 87 -20.27 6.15 10.46
C ASP A 87 -21.70 6.62 10.13
N ALA A 88 -22.44 5.82 9.36
CA ALA A 88 -23.80 6.12 8.93
C ALA A 88 -24.81 6.27 10.09
N ASN A 89 -24.47 5.83 11.30
CA ASN A 89 -25.28 5.97 12.52
C ASN A 89 -24.83 7.16 13.39
N GLY A 90 -23.84 7.94 12.94
CA GLY A 90 -23.30 9.09 13.67
C GLY A 90 -22.24 8.75 14.71
N ASN A 91 -21.73 7.51 14.75
CA ASN A 91 -20.66 7.16 15.69
C ASN A 91 -19.30 7.63 15.16
N SER A 92 -18.55 8.33 16.01
CA SER A 92 -17.19 8.75 15.68
C SER A 92 -16.18 7.61 15.85
N ARG A 93 -15.23 7.51 14.92
CA ARG A 93 -14.07 6.63 14.95
C ARG A 93 -12.79 7.46 14.84
N ALA A 94 -11.77 7.10 15.60
CA ALA A 94 -10.48 7.77 15.53
C ALA A 94 -9.77 7.51 14.18
N ALA A 95 -9.05 8.52 13.70
CA ALA A 95 -8.21 8.41 12.50
C ALA A 95 -7.05 7.42 12.70
N GLY A 96 -6.39 7.03 11.61
CA GLY A 96 -5.27 6.09 11.61
C GLY A 96 -5.59 4.79 10.89
N ASN A 97 -6.02 4.91 9.64
CA ASN A 97 -6.27 3.79 8.73
C ASN A 97 -4.94 3.21 8.25
N ALA A 98 -4.86 1.89 8.05
CA ALA A 98 -3.67 1.22 7.56
C ALA A 98 -4.02 0.12 6.55
N ASN A 99 -4.44 -1.06 7.05
CA ASN A 99 -4.70 -2.23 6.22
C ASN A 99 -6.12 -2.21 5.65
N MET A 100 -6.28 -2.80 4.47
CA MET A 100 -7.57 -2.94 3.79
C MET A 100 -7.75 -4.37 3.27
N ALA A 101 -8.95 -4.91 3.46
CA ALA A 101 -9.44 -6.15 2.84
C ALA A 101 -10.81 -5.90 2.18
N TRP A 102 -11.32 -6.83 1.38
CA TRP A 102 -12.61 -6.68 0.71
C TRP A 102 -13.35 -8.01 0.57
N ALA A 103 -14.67 -7.94 0.49
CA ALA A 103 -15.54 -9.06 0.12
C ALA A 103 -16.83 -8.52 -0.53
N GLY A 104 -17.14 -8.98 -1.74
CA GLY A 104 -18.27 -8.46 -2.52
C GLY A 104 -18.14 -6.95 -2.73
N HIS A 105 -19.19 -6.20 -2.38
CA HIS A 105 -19.24 -4.73 -2.45
C HIS A 105 -18.85 -4.06 -1.13
N CYS A 106 -18.03 -4.71 -0.30
CA CYS A 106 -17.60 -4.16 0.98
C CYS A 106 -16.07 -4.08 1.06
N ALA A 107 -15.56 -2.96 1.54
CA ALA A 107 -14.19 -2.80 1.99
C ALA A 107 -14.12 -2.79 3.52
N TYR A 108 -13.05 -3.35 4.07
CA TYR A 108 -12.79 -3.50 5.48
C TYR A 108 -11.46 -2.85 5.80
N VAL A 109 -11.49 -1.70 6.47
CA VAL A 109 -10.28 -0.91 6.74
C VAL A 109 -9.93 -0.99 8.22
N ALA A 110 -8.82 -1.67 8.51
CA ALA A 110 -8.23 -1.73 9.83
C ALA A 110 -7.28 -0.57 10.06
N GLY A 111 -6.85 -0.40 11.30
CA GLY A 111 -5.94 0.66 11.65
C GLY A 111 -5.69 0.71 13.14
N SER A 112 -4.67 1.46 13.53
CA SER A 112 -4.38 1.71 14.94
C SER A 112 -5.52 2.47 15.61
N ALA A 113 -6.36 3.19 14.84
CA ALA A 113 -7.35 4.12 15.38
C ALA A 113 -6.72 5.04 16.45
N GLY A 114 -5.44 5.40 16.27
CA GLY A 114 -4.68 6.22 17.23
C GLY A 114 -3.98 5.47 18.38
N VAL A 115 -4.02 4.14 18.46
CA VAL A 115 -3.27 3.36 19.48
C VAL A 115 -2.10 2.57 18.91
N ASN A 116 -0.89 2.94 19.32
CA ASN A 116 0.30 2.11 19.15
C ASN A 116 0.34 1.08 20.29
N VAL A 117 0.31 -0.21 19.96
CA VAL A 117 0.39 -1.27 20.97
C VAL A 117 1.86 -1.53 21.27
N ALA A 118 2.35 -1.02 22.41
CA ALA A 118 3.66 -1.43 22.91
C ALA A 118 3.61 -2.93 23.27
N PRO A 119 4.67 -3.72 23.01
CA PRO A 119 4.63 -5.18 23.18
C PRO A 119 4.30 -5.64 24.62
N GLN A 120 4.51 -4.77 25.62
CA GLN A 120 4.31 -5.07 27.03
C GLN A 120 3.05 -4.43 27.64
N GLY A 121 2.25 -3.69 26.85
CA GLY A 121 1.08 -2.96 27.34
C GLY A 121 -0.25 -3.57 26.89
N LYS A 122 -1.23 -3.66 27.80
CA LYS A 122 -2.62 -3.90 27.38
C LYS A 122 -3.11 -2.65 26.62
N PRO A 123 -3.50 -2.75 25.35
CA PRO A 123 -4.00 -1.59 24.62
C PRO A 123 -5.31 -1.10 25.25
N ASN A 124 -5.46 0.22 25.33
CA ASN A 124 -6.72 0.88 25.66
C ASN A 124 -7.27 1.57 24.40
N PRO A 125 -7.94 0.82 23.51
CA PRO A 125 -8.43 1.37 22.25
C PRO A 125 -9.48 2.46 22.51
N PRO A 126 -9.54 3.52 21.68
CA PRO A 126 -10.57 4.54 21.82
C PRO A 126 -11.97 3.98 21.55
N PRO A 127 -13.02 4.70 21.97
CA PRO A 127 -14.40 4.37 21.61
C PRO A 127 -14.53 4.17 20.09
N ASN A 128 -15.23 3.10 19.70
CA ASN A 128 -15.42 2.72 18.30
C ASN A 128 -14.11 2.50 17.51
N ALA A 129 -13.01 2.16 18.18
CA ALA A 129 -11.87 1.56 17.49
C ALA A 129 -12.26 0.19 16.90
N GLY A 130 -11.65 -0.16 15.78
CA GLY A 130 -11.91 -1.41 15.09
C GLY A 130 -11.80 -1.27 13.59
N VAL A 131 -12.34 -2.27 12.89
CA VAL A 131 -12.34 -2.35 11.43
C VAL A 131 -13.54 -1.58 10.90
N ALA A 132 -13.29 -0.54 10.11
CA ALA A 132 -14.34 0.18 9.42
C ALA A 132 -14.92 -0.69 8.31
N VAL A 133 -16.24 -0.79 8.23
CA VAL A 133 -16.97 -1.46 7.15
C VAL A 133 -17.50 -0.39 6.20
N ILE A 134 -17.07 -0.47 4.94
CA ILE A 134 -17.41 0.50 3.90
C ILE A 134 -18.19 -0.20 2.81
N SER A 135 -19.38 0.31 2.50
CA SER A 135 -20.10 -0.06 1.28
C SER A 135 -19.42 0.58 0.08
N VAL A 136 -19.15 -0.19 -0.96
CA VAL A 136 -18.54 0.25 -2.23
C VAL A 136 -19.44 -0.23 -3.37
N THR A 137 -20.63 0.35 -3.43
CA THR A 137 -21.61 0.05 -4.47
C THR A 137 -21.19 0.65 -5.81
N PRO A 138 -21.61 0.06 -6.94
CA PRO A 138 -21.22 0.54 -8.28
C PRO A 138 -21.69 1.97 -8.62
N ASP A 139 -22.61 2.54 -7.84
CA ASP A 139 -23.11 3.92 -7.96
C ASP A 139 -22.11 4.98 -7.46
N GLY A 140 -20.95 4.56 -6.94
CA GLY A 140 -19.72 5.36 -6.98
C GLY A 140 -19.35 6.12 -5.71
N THR A 141 -20.22 6.21 -4.70
CA THR A 141 -19.86 6.87 -3.43
C THR A 141 -19.66 5.87 -2.30
N PRO A 142 -18.41 5.57 -1.91
CA PRO A 142 -18.17 4.67 -0.79
C PRO A 142 -18.80 5.25 0.49
N THR A 143 -19.41 4.41 1.32
CA THR A 143 -20.11 4.85 2.54
C THR A 143 -19.62 4.08 3.75
N PHE A 144 -19.18 4.79 4.79
CA PHE A 144 -18.77 4.18 6.05
C PHE A 144 -20.01 3.75 6.87
N LEU A 145 -20.30 2.45 6.90
CA LEU A 145 -21.52 1.91 7.51
C LEU A 145 -21.42 1.78 9.02
N SER A 146 -20.36 1.14 9.50
CA SER A 146 -20.19 0.79 10.91
C SER A 146 -18.76 0.35 11.23
N THR A 147 -18.44 0.22 12.52
CA THR A 147 -17.17 -0.36 12.98
C THR A 147 -17.38 -1.76 13.55
N LEU A 148 -16.70 -2.74 12.97
CA LEU A 148 -16.61 -4.10 13.51
C LEU A 148 -15.64 -4.13 14.70
N ARG A 149 -16.12 -4.60 15.85
CA ARG A 149 -15.39 -4.62 17.13
C ARG A 149 -15.10 -6.02 17.68
N SER A 150 -15.89 -7.00 17.25
CA SER A 150 -15.73 -8.41 17.60
C SER A 150 -16.02 -9.25 16.35
N PRO A 151 -15.32 -10.39 16.14
CA PRO A 151 -15.88 -11.43 15.30
C PRO A 151 -17.23 -11.84 15.89
N GLY A 152 -18.23 -12.03 15.04
CA GLY A 152 -19.54 -12.55 15.45
C GLY A 152 -19.45 -13.93 16.07
#